data_AF-A0A6G3X3T7-F1
#
_entry.id   AF-A0A6G3X3T7-F1
#
_cell.length_a   1.000
_cell.length_b   1.000
_cell.length_c   1.000
_cell.angle_alpha   90.00
_cell.angle_beta   90.00
_cell.angle_gamma   90.00
#
_symmetry.space_group_name_H-M   'P 1'
#
loop_
_entity.id
_entity.type
_entity.pdbx_description
1 polymer ?
#
loop_
_entity_poly.entity_id
_entity_poly.type
_entity_poly.pdbx_seq_one_letter_code
_entity_poly.pdbx_strand_id
1 'polypeptide(L)'
;RLADHIQVLRDGGHVASWRGEDTTPDQAVAAMVGRELGRLTRRAGTAATPTAEPVLKVRGLSGRRHRDVSFDLRPGEILGVAGLPDSGRVELL
;
A
#
# COMPACT_ATOMS: atom_id res chain seq x y z
N ARG A 1 -18.22 1.08 -13.58
CA ARG A 1 -18.75 -0.14 -12.92
C ARG A 1 -17.72 -1.25 -13.14
N LEU A 2 -17.17 -1.84 -12.08
CA LEU A 2 -16.02 -2.76 -12.17
C LEU A 2 -16.44 -4.24 -12.10
N ALA A 3 -17.46 -4.57 -11.30
CA ALA A 3 -18.01 -5.91 -11.15
C ALA A 3 -19.55 -5.84 -11.01
N ASP A 4 -20.22 -6.88 -11.50
CA ASP A 4 -21.68 -7.04 -11.40
C ASP A 4 -22.09 -7.88 -10.18
N HIS A 5 -21.24 -8.83 -9.78
CA HIS A 5 -21.44 -9.70 -8.64
C HIS A 5 -20.17 -9.76 -7.79
N ILE A 6 -20.33 -9.70 -6.48
CA ILE A 6 -19.24 -9.76 -5.52
C ILE A 6 -19.49 -10.96 -4.60
N GLN A 7 -18.49 -11.84 -4.50
CA GLN A 7 -18.49 -13.02 -3.64
C GLN A 7 -17.25 -12.94 -2.75
N VAL A 8 -17.44 -13.00 -1.44
CA VAL A 8 -16.33 -12.95 -0.48
C VAL A 8 -16.11 -14.34 0.11
N LEU A 9 -14.89 -14.83 -0.08
CA LEU A 9 -14.39 -16.07 0.50
C LEU A 9 -13.34 -15.71 1.55
N ARG A 10 -13.47 -16.25 2.76
CA ARG A 10 -12.53 -16.03 3.85
C ARG A 10 -12.42 -17.29 4.69
N ASP A 11 -11.21 -17.59 5.17
CA ASP A 11 -10.95 -18.73 6.06
C ASP A 11 -11.43 -20.07 5.48
N GLY A 12 -11.37 -20.21 4.15
CA GLY A 12 -11.83 -21.40 3.41
C GLY A 12 -13.36 -21.50 3.23
N GLY A 13 -14.12 -20.51 3.71
CA GLY A 13 -15.59 -20.48 3.63
C GLY A 13 -16.15 -19.32 2.83
N HIS A 14 -17.44 -19.43 2.49
CA HIS A 14 -18.23 -18.34 1.94
C HIS A 14 -18.72 -17.41 3.06
N VAL A 15 -18.55 -16.10 2.88
CA VAL A 15 -18.89 -15.10 3.90
C VAL A 15 -20.02 -14.18 3.46
N ALA A 16 -20.06 -13.79 2.17
CA ALA A 16 -21.09 -12.87 1.68
C ALA A 16 -21.21 -12.86 0.14
N SER A 17 -22.38 -12.41 -0.32
CA SER A 17 -22.73 -12.23 -1.74
C SER A 17 -23.50 -10.94 -1.94
N TRP A 18 -23.15 -10.17 -2.98
CA TRP A 18 -23.88 -8.96 -3.38
C TRP A 18 -23.93 -8.81 -4.90
N ARG A 19 -24.93 -8.08 -5.41
CA ARG A 19 -24.76 -7.39 -6.69
C ARG A 19 -23.90 -6.15 -6.48
N GLY A 20 -23.19 -5.71 -7.51
CA GLY A 20 -22.29 -4.56 -7.42
C GLY A 20 -22.96 -3.26 -6.98
N GLU A 21 -24.28 -3.15 -7.16
CA GLU A 21 -25.10 -2.01 -6.71
C GLU A 21 -25.60 -2.11 -5.26
N ASP A 22 -25.56 -3.31 -4.66
CA ASP A 22 -26.11 -3.59 -3.33
C ASP A 22 -25.05 -3.46 -2.21
N THR A 23 -23.82 -3.05 -2.54
CA THR A 23 -22.72 -2.96 -1.57
C THR A 23 -21.80 -1.77 -1.85
N THR A 24 -21.13 -1.29 -0.82
CA THR A 24 -20.03 -0.33 -0.94
C THR A 24 -18.67 -1.04 -0.92
N PRO A 25 -17.60 -0.39 -1.42
CA PRO A 25 -16.23 -0.91 -1.27
C PRO A 25 -15.87 -1.21 0.18
N ASP A 26 -16.24 -0.34 1.13
CA ASP A 26 -15.91 -0.52 2.55
C ASP A 26 -16.59 -1.76 3.14
N GLN A 27 -17.84 -2.02 2.78
CA GLN A 27 -18.57 -3.23 3.20
C GLN A 27 -17.93 -4.50 2.62
N ALA A 28 -17.55 -4.48 1.34
CA ALA A 28 -16.87 -5.60 0.70
C ALA A 28 -15.51 -5.88 1.36
N VAL A 29 -14.71 -4.83 1.63
CA VAL A 29 -13.41 -4.98 2.31
C VAL A 29 -13.61 -5.48 3.74
N ALA A 30 -14.58 -4.95 4.50
CA ALA A 30 -14.87 -5.41 5.86
C ALA A 30 -15.18 -6.92 5.91
N ALA A 31 -15.95 -7.41 4.93
CA ALA A 31 -16.21 -8.84 4.78
C ALA A 31 -14.94 -9.64 4.45
N MET A 32 -14.06 -9.12 3.58
CA MET A 32 -12.77 -9.75 3.24
C MET A 32 -11.85 -9.87 4.46
N VAL A 33 -11.80 -8.85 5.33
CA VAL A 33 -10.86 -8.79 6.47
C VAL A 33 -11.44 -9.25 7.80
N GLY A 34 -12.76 -9.46 7.88
CA GLY A 34 -13.44 -9.98 9.08
C GLY A 34 -13.52 -9.03 10.27
N ARG A 35 -13.45 -7.72 10.02
CA ARG A 35 -13.60 -6.67 11.03
C ARG A 35 -14.18 -5.43 10.36
N GLU A 36 -14.95 -4.64 11.11
CA GLU A 36 -15.26 -3.28 10.66
C GLU A 36 -13.95 -2.53 10.44
N LEU A 37 -13.84 -1.77 9.35
CA LEU A 37 -12.74 -0.83 9.13
C LEU A 37 -12.86 0.38 10.06
N GLY A 38 -13.16 0.16 11.33
CA GLY A 38 -12.92 1.10 12.40
C GLY A 38 -11.43 1.36 12.46
N ARG A 39 -11.00 2.37 11.69
CA ARG A 39 -9.65 2.93 11.61
C ARG A 39 -8.59 1.82 11.65
N LEU A 40 -8.29 1.20 10.49
CA LEU A 40 -7.09 0.37 10.26
C LEU A 40 -6.04 0.84 11.24
N THR A 41 -5.87 0.08 12.33
CA THR A 41 -5.09 0.55 13.47
C THR A 41 -3.76 0.93 12.86
N ARG A 42 -3.46 2.24 12.82
CA ARG A 42 -2.16 2.71 12.35
C ARG A 42 -1.22 1.91 13.20
N ARG A 43 -0.60 0.88 12.61
CA ARG A 43 0.41 0.10 13.30
C ARG A 43 1.32 1.19 13.81
N ALA A 44 1.41 1.35 15.13
CA ALA A 44 2.25 2.36 15.72
C ALA A 44 3.66 1.90 15.40
N GLY A 45 4.10 2.14 14.16
CA GLY A 45 5.49 2.09 13.80
C GLY A 45 6.17 3.01 14.79
N THR A 46 7.31 2.57 15.30
CA THR A 46 8.28 3.45 15.96
C THR A 46 8.28 4.78 15.22
N ALA A 47 7.80 5.84 15.88
CA ALA A 47 7.68 7.14 15.26
C ALA A 47 9.07 7.48 14.71
N ALA A 48 9.15 7.69 13.39
CA ALA A 48 10.40 8.09 12.76
C ALA A 48 10.92 9.32 13.50
N THR A 49 12.15 9.25 14.00
CA THR A 49 12.79 10.39 14.67
C THR A 49 13.34 11.30 13.57
N PRO A 50 12.72 12.46 13.28
CA PRO A 50 13.09 13.26 12.09
C PRO A 50 14.53 13.79 12.16
N THR A 51 15.07 13.88 13.37
CA THR A 51 16.43 14.34 13.67
C THR A 51 17.48 13.24 13.63
N ALA A 52 17.09 11.97 13.48
CA ALA A 52 18.05 10.88 13.38
C ALA A 52 18.84 10.96 12.06
N GLU A 53 20.11 10.58 12.11
CA GLU A 53 20.94 10.51 10.91
C GLU A 53 20.37 9.45 9.94
N PRO A 54 20.28 9.75 8.62
CA PRO A 54 19.82 8.77 7.65
C PRO A 54 20.69 7.51 7.65
N VAL A 55 20.05 6.35 7.68
CA VAL A 55 20.69 5.03 7.54
C VAL A 55 20.99 4.69 6.08
N LEU A 56 20.32 5.35 5.14
CA LEU A 56 20.61 5.28 3.70
C LEU A 56 20.47 6.69 3.10
N LYS A 57 21.47 7.09 2.31
CA LYS A 57 21.47 8.34 1.53
C LYS A 57 21.69 7.98 0.06
N VAL A 58 20.69 8.25 -0.78
CA VAL A 58 20.78 8.12 -2.23
C VAL A 58 20.93 9.50 -2.84
N ARG A 59 21.91 9.69 -3.73
CA ARG A 59 22.19 10.97 -4.38
C ARG A 59 22.44 10.75 -5.87
N GLY A 60 21.76 11.55 -6.70
CA GLY A 60 21.99 11.60 -8.15
C GLY A 60 21.72 10.29 -8.91
N LEU A 61 20.92 9.38 -8.34
CA LEU A 61 20.66 8.07 -8.94
C LEU A 61 20.00 8.28 -10.32
N SER A 62 20.66 7.77 -11.35
CA SER A 62 20.28 7.94 -12.75
C SER A 62 20.43 6.62 -13.49
N GLY A 63 19.52 6.35 -14.41
CA GLY A 63 19.46 5.10 -15.16
C GLY A 63 18.59 5.26 -16.40
N ARG A 64 18.19 4.13 -17.00
CA ARG A 64 17.43 4.16 -18.27
C ARG A 64 16.08 4.88 -18.15
N ARG A 65 15.44 4.81 -16.98
CA ARG A 65 14.08 5.32 -16.75
C ARG A 65 13.97 6.35 -15.62
N HIS A 66 15.08 6.70 -14.97
CA HIS A 66 15.10 7.66 -13.87
C HIS A 66 16.31 8.58 -14.03
N ARG A 67 16.17 9.82 -13.59
CA ARG A 67 17.22 10.84 -13.70
C ARG A 67 17.28 11.61 -12.39
N ASP A 68 18.49 11.70 -11.85
CA ASP A 68 18.82 12.55 -10.71
C ASP A 68 17.92 12.34 -9.47
N VAL A 69 17.70 11.09 -9.09
CA VAL A 69 16.88 10.75 -7.91
C VAL A 69 17.74 10.82 -6.65
N SER A 70 17.26 11.57 -5.65
CA SER A 70 17.90 11.71 -4.35
C SER A 70 16.89 11.60 -3.21
N PHE A 71 17.18 10.80 -2.20
CA PHE A 71 16.38 10.68 -0.98
C PHE A 71 17.20 10.18 0.21
N ASP A 72 16.64 10.34 1.40
CA ASP A 72 17.19 9.85 2.66
C ASP A 72 16.18 8.90 3.30
N LEU A 73 16.68 7.79 3.85
CA LEU A 73 15.90 6.89 4.70
C LEU A 73 16.44 6.97 6.12
N ARG A 74 15.59 7.33 7.08
CA ARG A 74 15.94 7.43 8.50
C ARG A 74 15.56 6.17 9.28
N PRO A 75 16.15 5.95 10.47
CA PRO A 75 15.75 4.86 11.35
C PRO A 75 14.24 4.84 11.61
N GLY A 76 13.62 3.67 11.42
CA GLY A 76 12.19 3.45 11.65
C GLY A 76 11.27 3.87 10.49
N GLU A 77 11.79 4.51 9.45
CA GLU A 77 11.02 4.81 8.24
C GLU A 77 10.86 3.56 7.35
N ILE A 78 9.71 3.46 6.70
CA ILE A 78 9.43 2.47 5.65
C ILE A 78 9.30 3.24 4.34
N LEU A 79 10.24 3.05 3.41
CA LEU A 79 10.17 3.64 2.08
C LEU A 79 9.38 2.74 1.12
N GLY A 80 8.32 3.28 0.54
CA GLY A 80 7.59 2.65 -0.56
C GLY A 80 7.85 3.39 -1.87
N VAL A 81 8.28 2.67 -2.90
CA VAL A 81 8.40 3.19 -4.27
C VAL A 81 7.21 2.71 -5.07
N ALA A 82 6.36 3.63 -5.50
CA ALA A 82 5.15 3.34 -6.28
C ALA A 82 5.19 4.03 -7.65
N GLY A 83 4.49 3.46 -8.63
CA GLY A 83 4.39 3.99 -9.97
C GLY A 83 3.60 3.09 -10.90
N LEU A 84 3.19 3.64 -12.05
CA LEU A 84 2.52 2.89 -13.11
C LEU A 84 3.43 1.78 -13.69
N PRO A 85 2.87 0.80 -14.43
CA PRO A 85 3.69 -0.06 -15.27
C PRO A 85 4.67 0.78 -16.10
N ASP A 86 5.91 0.30 -16.24
CA ASP A 86 6.98 0.98 -16.99
C ASP A 86 7.46 2.34 -16.45
N SER A 87 7.03 2.77 -15.25
CA SER A 87 7.44 4.05 -14.66
C SER A 87 8.91 4.11 -14.20
N GLY A 88 9.68 3.03 -14.37
CA GLY A 88 11.04 2.93 -13.82
C GLY A 88 11.11 2.46 -12.37
N ARG A 89 9.99 2.06 -11.75
CA ARG A 89 9.96 1.67 -10.32
C ARG A 89 10.78 0.43 -10.01
N VAL A 90 10.86 -0.53 -10.94
CA VAL A 90 11.63 -1.77 -10.75
C VAL A 90 13.12 -1.47 -10.93
N GLU A 91 13.46 -0.63 -11.89
CA GLU A 91 14.84 -0.20 -12.16
C GLU A 91 15.42 0.71 -11.07
N LEU A 92 14.59 1.19 -10.13
CA LEU A 92 15.00 1.99 -8.98
C LEU A 92 15.23 1.15 -7.71
N LEU A 93 14.73 -0.10 -7.68
CA LEU A 93 14.89 -1.05 -6.57
C LEU A 93 16.08 -2.00 -6.82
#